data_AF-A0A957WYV5-F1
#
_entry.id   AF-A0A957WYV5-F1
#
_cell.length_a   1.000
_cell.length_b   1.000
_cell.length_c   1.000
_cell.angle_alpha   90.00
_cell.angle_beta   90.00
_cell.angle_gamma   90.00
#
_symmetry.space_group_name_H-M   'P 1'
#
loop_
_entity.id
_entity.type
_entity.pdbx_description
1 polymer ?
#
loop_
_entity_poly.entity_id
_entity_poly.type
_entity_poly.pdbx_seq_one_letter_code
_entity_poly.pdbx_strand_id
1 'polypeptide(L)'
;GSISCIALPESLPGGVRAVLAENLIASMLGLECASGNDALASHSAIRKTAKLMCQFIPGTDFIHSGYSAVPKRDNLFGGGNYDAEDFDDYNVLQRDMQVDAGLRPITEEEALTIRREGAQAIQAIYAELGFPPITDEEVAAATVGHSSDDMPDRDLVADLAAADAFLAGDQTMLTVVAALEKRGFTKTARNVLEMGRQRIAGDYLQPAAIFDKQFHVLSGINDVNDYTGPGTGYRLVGDRWAEVQRIPQAKSPRDFIDPQVGEPTAKLIDGAAAKEGTRNEIIVAVGPAFNKELTRTIGELEHEDVLEAILTGVAKEGLIARIVKVHHTSDCAAIGEIASSLSGSGIGIGLQSRGTTVIHKRGLARLNNLELFPQSPSLTLETYEAIGANAARYAKGTPAKPVGVKIDNWARLKLIVKTALLHRRETEAITDEPPTEMFFDWEPEV
;
A
#
# COMPACT_ATOMS: atom_id res chain seq x y z
N GLY A 1 -16.97 23.34 12.35
CA GLY A 1 -16.59 22.96 10.99
C GLY A 1 -17.78 22.50 10.15
N SER A 2 -18.79 23.35 9.96
CA SER A 2 -20.03 23.19 9.17
C SER A 2 -20.93 21.96 9.42
N ILE A 3 -20.39 20.83 9.89
CA ILE A 3 -21.12 19.61 10.29
C ILE A 3 -22.05 19.16 9.14
N SER A 4 -23.31 18.85 9.43
CA SER A 4 -24.31 18.40 8.45
C SER A 4 -24.60 19.41 7.33
N CYS A 5 -24.21 20.67 7.51
CA CYS A 5 -24.40 21.72 6.51
C CYS A 5 -23.21 21.88 5.55
N ILE A 6 -22.21 20.99 5.56
CA ILE A 6 -20.93 21.12 4.81
C ILE A 6 -21.09 21.43 3.32
N ALA A 7 -22.16 20.93 2.69
CA ALA A 7 -22.45 21.20 1.29
C ALA A 7 -22.70 22.69 1.00
N LEU A 8 -23.20 23.46 1.98
CA LEU A 8 -23.50 24.89 1.83
C LEU A 8 -22.22 25.72 1.63
N PRO A 9 -21.24 25.74 2.57
CA PRO A 9 -20.01 26.48 2.34
C PRO A 9 -19.24 25.92 1.13
N GLU A 10 -19.21 24.61 0.91
CA GLU A 10 -18.52 24.02 -0.25
C GLU A 10 -19.15 24.37 -1.60
N SER A 11 -20.39 24.84 -1.65
CA SER A 11 -21.00 25.35 -2.89
C SER A 11 -20.46 26.72 -3.31
N LEU A 12 -19.70 27.40 -2.44
CA LEU A 12 -19.19 28.75 -2.63
C LEU A 12 -17.65 28.79 -2.71
N PRO A 13 -17.07 29.79 -3.42
CA PRO A 13 -15.63 30.01 -3.41
C PRO A 13 -15.09 30.22 -1.99
N GLY A 14 -14.01 29.51 -1.64
CA GLY A 14 -13.39 29.62 -0.31
C GLY A 14 -14.13 28.90 0.81
N GLY A 15 -15.15 28.09 0.51
CA GLY A 15 -15.93 27.33 1.50
C GLY A 15 -15.10 26.51 2.47
N VAL A 16 -14.24 25.63 1.96
CA VAL A 16 -13.35 24.78 2.79
C VAL A 16 -12.46 25.62 3.69
N ARG A 17 -11.95 26.76 3.20
CA ARG A 17 -11.16 27.71 4.01
C ARG A 17 -12.00 28.32 5.14
N ALA A 18 -13.26 28.65 4.89
CA ALA A 18 -14.16 29.15 5.92
C ALA A 18 -14.43 28.09 7.00
N VAL A 19 -14.59 26.82 6.60
CA VAL A 19 -14.75 25.68 7.52
C VAL A 19 -13.53 25.51 8.43
N LEU A 20 -12.31 25.65 7.88
CA LEU A 20 -11.10 25.68 8.70
C LEU A 20 -11.07 26.88 9.65
N ALA A 21 -11.46 28.07 9.16
CA ALA A 21 -11.43 29.30 9.97
C ALA A 21 -12.36 29.23 11.18
N GLU A 22 -13.57 28.68 11.05
CA GLU A 22 -14.48 28.50 12.19
C GLU A 22 -13.92 27.51 13.23
N ASN A 23 -13.23 26.45 12.81
CA ASN A 23 -12.55 25.54 13.75
C ASN A 23 -11.45 26.28 14.51
N LEU A 24 -10.62 27.04 13.79
CA LEU A 24 -9.54 27.82 14.38
C LEU A 24 -10.08 28.87 15.37
N ILE A 25 -11.17 29.55 15.04
CA ILE A 25 -11.82 30.52 15.94
C ILE A 25 -12.28 29.83 17.23
N ALA A 26 -12.92 28.66 17.15
CA ALA A 26 -13.34 27.92 18.33
C ALA A 26 -12.16 27.58 19.26
N SER A 27 -11.09 26.99 18.71
CA SER A 27 -9.88 26.67 19.49
C SER A 27 -9.19 27.91 20.05
N MET A 28 -9.11 29.02 19.29
CA MET A 28 -8.56 30.29 19.78
C MET A 28 -9.36 30.93 20.91
N LEU A 29 -10.66 30.62 21.01
CA LEU A 29 -11.53 31.04 22.11
C LEU A 29 -11.40 30.13 23.35
N GLY A 30 -10.53 29.13 23.33
CA GLY A 30 -10.35 28.17 24.42
C GLY A 30 -11.48 27.14 24.51
N LEU A 31 -12.22 26.93 23.42
CA LEU A 31 -13.24 25.89 23.34
C LEU A 31 -12.62 24.60 22.77
N GLU A 32 -13.08 23.47 23.29
CA GLU A 32 -12.93 22.17 22.63
C GLU A 32 -13.52 22.24 21.21
N CYS A 33 -12.80 21.71 20.23
CA CYS A 33 -13.20 21.70 18.83
C CYS A 33 -13.32 20.28 18.29
N ALA A 34 -14.54 19.71 18.39
CA ALA A 34 -14.95 18.58 17.58
C ALA A 34 -15.21 19.04 16.14
N SER A 35 -14.26 18.78 15.25
CA SER A 35 -13.98 19.70 14.14
C SER A 35 -14.76 19.46 12.84
N GLY A 36 -15.80 18.64 12.85
CA GLY A 36 -16.56 18.23 11.67
C GLY A 36 -15.96 16.98 11.04
N ASN A 37 -15.84 16.96 9.71
CA ASN A 37 -15.39 15.75 8.96
C ASN A 37 -16.32 14.54 9.16
N ASP A 38 -17.57 14.80 9.46
CA ASP A 38 -18.60 13.86 9.90
C ASP A 38 -19.79 13.79 8.93
N ALA A 39 -19.82 14.65 7.92
CA ALA A 39 -20.82 14.65 6.87
C ALA A 39 -20.17 14.64 5.48
N LEU A 40 -20.82 13.99 4.53
CA LEU A 40 -20.36 13.85 3.15
C LEU A 40 -20.13 15.21 2.48
N ALA A 41 -18.86 15.55 2.23
CA ALA A 41 -18.51 16.82 1.58
C ALA A 41 -18.55 16.74 0.04
N SER A 42 -18.18 15.60 -0.54
CA SER A 42 -18.08 15.46 -2.00
C SER A 42 -18.18 14.01 -2.49
N HIS A 43 -18.60 13.85 -3.75
CA HIS A 43 -18.46 12.59 -4.50
C HIS A 43 -17.01 12.33 -4.94
N SER A 44 -16.15 13.35 -4.93
CA SER A 44 -14.74 13.22 -5.32
C SER A 44 -13.88 12.85 -4.10
N ALA A 45 -13.15 11.73 -4.19
CA ALA A 45 -12.15 11.35 -3.19
C ALA A 45 -11.09 12.46 -2.99
N ILE A 46 -10.64 13.10 -4.07
CA ILE A 46 -9.67 14.19 -4.01
C ILE A 46 -10.23 15.37 -3.19
N ARG A 47 -11.47 15.78 -3.48
CA ARG A 47 -12.08 16.95 -2.82
C ARG A 47 -12.38 16.68 -1.35
N LYS A 48 -12.95 15.52 -1.01
CA LYS A 48 -13.23 15.14 0.40
C LYS A 48 -11.93 15.04 1.22
N THR A 49 -10.86 14.53 0.60
CA THR A 49 -9.53 14.44 1.22
C THR A 49 -8.91 15.81 1.43
N ALA A 50 -8.94 16.69 0.42
CA ALA A 50 -8.41 18.05 0.54
C ALA A 50 -9.10 18.85 1.66
N LYS A 51 -10.41 18.64 1.85
CA LYS A 51 -11.17 19.17 2.99
C LYS A 51 -10.67 18.60 4.31
N LEU A 52 -10.54 17.28 4.43
CA LEU A 52 -10.03 16.61 5.64
C LEU A 52 -8.66 17.15 6.06
N MET A 53 -7.75 17.37 5.11
CA MET A 53 -6.38 17.83 5.36
C MET A 53 -6.30 19.12 6.19
N CYS A 54 -7.34 19.96 6.14
CA CYS A 54 -7.41 21.19 6.94
C CYS A 54 -7.42 20.93 8.45
N GLN A 55 -7.98 19.81 8.92
CA GLN A 55 -8.01 19.44 10.35
C GLN A 55 -7.08 18.25 10.65
N PHE A 56 -6.88 17.35 9.70
CA PHE A 56 -6.01 16.19 9.84
C PHE A 56 -4.55 16.59 10.09
N ILE A 57 -4.00 17.50 9.27
CA ILE A 57 -2.58 17.89 9.36
C ILE A 57 -2.25 18.63 10.69
N PRO A 58 -2.99 19.68 11.09
CA PRO A 58 -2.67 20.39 12.33
C PRO A 58 -3.12 19.64 13.60
N GLY A 59 -4.09 18.73 13.50
CA GLY A 59 -4.78 18.15 14.64
C GLY A 59 -5.80 19.11 15.27
N THR A 60 -6.86 18.53 15.84
CA THR A 60 -7.87 19.19 16.68
C THR A 60 -8.23 18.22 17.81
N ASP A 61 -8.99 18.67 18.81
CA ASP A 61 -9.40 17.80 19.95
C ASP A 61 -10.11 16.54 19.43
N PHE A 62 -10.99 16.69 18.44
CA PHE A 62 -11.48 15.60 17.61
C PHE A 62 -11.41 15.97 16.12
N ILE A 63 -10.48 15.35 15.39
CA ILE A 63 -10.28 15.55 13.94
C ILE A 63 -11.55 15.21 13.17
N HIS A 64 -12.24 14.15 13.60
CA HIS A 64 -13.59 13.84 13.18
C HIS A 64 -14.53 13.93 14.37
N SER A 65 -15.59 14.72 14.27
CA SER A 65 -16.73 14.69 15.21
C SER A 65 -17.72 13.55 14.91
N GLY A 66 -17.38 12.66 13.98
CA GLY A 66 -18.25 11.58 13.51
C GLY A 66 -17.66 10.84 12.32
N TYR A 67 -16.45 10.28 12.46
CA TYR A 67 -15.94 9.32 11.48
C TYR A 67 -16.91 8.14 11.44
N SER A 68 -17.43 7.77 10.27
CA SER A 68 -18.42 6.70 10.19
C SER A 68 -17.74 5.34 10.40
N ALA A 69 -17.98 4.71 11.54
CA ALA A 69 -17.44 3.36 11.82
C ALA A 69 -18.22 2.22 11.13
N VAL A 70 -19.20 2.57 10.31
CA VAL A 70 -20.02 1.70 9.45
C VAL A 70 -19.96 2.24 8.02
N PRO A 71 -20.21 1.40 6.99
CA PRO A 71 -20.25 1.89 5.62
C PRO A 71 -21.32 2.95 5.45
N LYS A 72 -21.10 3.89 4.52
CA LYS A 72 -21.95 5.06 4.30
C LYS A 72 -23.45 4.77 4.23
N ARG A 73 -23.83 3.63 3.67
CA ARG A 73 -25.22 3.17 3.56
C ARG A 73 -25.95 3.05 4.90
N ASP A 74 -25.24 2.70 5.97
CA ASP A 74 -25.80 2.50 7.31
C ASP A 74 -25.63 3.73 8.19
N ASN A 75 -24.96 4.75 7.68
CA ASN A 75 -24.78 5.99 8.40
C ASN A 75 -26.09 6.81 8.36
N LEU A 76 -26.77 6.88 9.51
CA LEU A 76 -28.05 7.60 9.65
C LEU A 76 -27.93 9.14 9.65
N PHE A 77 -26.71 9.69 9.49
CA PHE A 77 -26.45 11.13 9.48
C PHE A 77 -26.14 11.69 8.09
N GLY A 78 -26.48 10.94 7.03
CA GLY A 78 -26.29 11.37 5.63
C GLY A 78 -24.93 10.98 5.05
N GLY A 79 -24.25 10.02 5.67
CA GLY A 79 -22.93 9.55 5.27
C GLY A 79 -21.81 10.38 5.89
N GLY A 80 -20.85 9.71 6.55
CA GLY A 80 -19.63 10.36 7.02
C GLY A 80 -18.82 10.95 5.87
N ASN A 81 -17.98 11.96 6.14
CA ASN A 81 -16.99 12.40 5.15
C ASN A 81 -16.02 11.26 4.81
N TYR A 82 -15.74 10.43 5.81
CA TYR A 82 -15.03 9.17 5.73
C TYR A 82 -15.84 8.08 6.42
N ASP A 83 -15.70 6.84 5.96
CA ASP A 83 -16.42 5.70 6.51
C ASP A 83 -15.54 4.45 6.70
N ALA A 84 -16.17 3.32 7.02
CA ALA A 84 -15.49 2.06 7.28
C ALA A 84 -14.66 1.54 6.09
N GLU A 85 -14.99 1.95 4.85
CA GLU A 85 -14.21 1.57 3.67
C GLU A 85 -12.91 2.37 3.55
N ASP A 86 -12.84 3.54 4.20
CA ASP A 86 -11.66 4.42 4.15
C ASP A 86 -10.64 4.13 5.29
N PHE A 87 -10.88 3.15 6.18
CA PHE A 87 -10.02 2.92 7.35
C PHE A 87 -8.56 2.64 6.98
N ASP A 88 -8.32 1.84 5.95
CA ASP A 88 -6.98 1.50 5.49
C ASP A 88 -6.27 2.73 4.91
N ASP A 89 -6.94 3.50 4.05
CA ASP A 89 -6.42 4.75 3.50
C ASP A 89 -6.08 5.75 4.62
N TYR A 90 -6.94 5.88 5.64
CA TYR A 90 -6.70 6.77 6.77
C TYR A 90 -5.46 6.35 7.58
N ASN A 91 -5.25 5.05 7.78
CA ASN A 91 -4.02 4.52 8.41
C ASN A 91 -2.77 4.76 7.56
N VAL A 92 -2.87 4.59 6.23
CA VAL A 92 -1.76 4.89 5.31
C VAL A 92 -1.42 6.38 5.32
N LEU A 93 -2.41 7.28 5.32
CA LEU A 93 -2.19 8.72 5.39
C LEU A 93 -1.46 9.15 6.68
N GLN A 94 -1.85 8.58 7.83
CA GLN A 94 -1.15 8.83 9.10
C GLN A 94 0.32 8.42 9.03
N ARG A 95 0.58 7.22 8.46
CA ARG A 95 1.94 6.69 8.26
C ARG A 95 2.76 7.52 7.28
N ASP A 96 2.19 7.93 6.16
CA ASP A 96 2.93 8.63 5.11
C ASP A 96 3.30 10.06 5.51
N MET A 97 2.41 10.74 6.24
CA MET A 97 2.62 12.13 6.66
C MET A 97 3.25 12.26 8.06
N GLN A 98 3.43 11.16 8.79
CA GLN A 98 3.79 11.15 10.20
C GLN A 98 2.86 12.05 11.03
N VAL A 99 1.56 11.89 10.80
CA VAL A 99 0.49 12.63 11.50
C VAL A 99 -0.28 11.63 12.36
N ASP A 100 -0.49 11.97 13.64
CA ASP A 100 -1.39 11.19 14.49
C ASP A 100 -2.80 11.72 14.31
N ALA A 101 -3.68 10.88 13.76
CA ALA A 101 -5.05 11.24 13.50
C ALA A 101 -6.06 10.41 14.32
N GLY A 102 -5.60 9.84 15.44
CA GLY A 102 -6.43 9.23 16.48
C GLY A 102 -6.87 7.79 16.21
N LEU A 103 -6.52 7.20 15.07
CA LEU A 103 -6.85 5.80 14.74
C LEU A 103 -5.60 4.92 14.72
N ARG A 104 -5.80 3.59 14.71
CA ARG A 104 -4.72 2.61 14.57
C ARG A 104 -5.15 1.47 13.64
N PRO A 105 -4.20 0.82 12.96
CA PRO A 105 -4.47 -0.46 12.33
C PRO A 105 -4.84 -1.52 13.38
N ILE A 106 -5.74 -2.43 13.02
CA ILE A 106 -6.09 -3.63 13.77
C ILE A 106 -6.06 -4.83 12.83
N THR A 107 -5.89 -6.03 13.38
CA THR A 107 -6.04 -7.26 12.59
C THR A 107 -7.50 -7.65 12.44
N GLU A 108 -7.81 -8.44 11.42
CA GLU A 108 -9.13 -9.04 11.25
C GLU A 108 -9.52 -9.90 12.47
N GLU A 109 -8.58 -10.68 13.01
CA GLU A 109 -8.80 -11.49 14.21
C GLU A 109 -9.17 -10.63 15.45
N GLU A 110 -8.49 -9.51 15.66
CA GLU A 110 -8.83 -8.55 16.71
C GLU A 110 -10.24 -7.99 16.51
N ALA A 111 -10.58 -7.60 15.28
CA ALA A 111 -11.90 -7.07 14.94
C ALA A 111 -13.02 -8.09 15.17
N LEU A 112 -12.85 -9.32 14.70
CA LEU A 112 -13.82 -10.41 14.87
C LEU A 112 -14.01 -10.74 16.35
N THR A 113 -12.92 -10.80 17.11
CA THR A 113 -12.96 -11.12 18.55
C THR A 113 -13.76 -10.06 19.31
N ILE A 114 -13.45 -8.77 19.13
CA ILE A 114 -14.12 -7.70 19.88
C ILE A 114 -15.57 -7.50 19.45
N ARG A 115 -15.89 -7.71 18.16
CA ARG A 115 -17.28 -7.66 17.66
C ARG A 115 -18.12 -8.79 18.25
N ARG A 116 -17.59 -10.02 18.30
CA ARG A 116 -18.27 -11.16 18.93
C ARG A 116 -18.52 -10.91 20.41
N GLU A 117 -17.50 -10.45 21.15
CA GLU A 117 -17.64 -10.11 22.57
C GLU A 117 -18.74 -9.06 22.79
N GLY A 118 -18.78 -8.01 21.97
CA GLY A 118 -19.82 -6.98 22.00
C GLY A 118 -21.22 -7.51 21.69
N ALA A 119 -21.35 -8.32 20.63
CA ALA A 119 -22.62 -8.94 20.23
C ALA A 119 -23.18 -9.88 21.30
N GLN A 120 -22.31 -10.68 21.94
CA GLN A 120 -22.72 -11.55 23.05
C GLN A 120 -23.07 -10.76 24.32
N ALA A 121 -22.37 -9.65 24.59
CA ALA A 121 -22.69 -8.79 25.73
C ALA A 121 -24.07 -8.14 25.56
N ILE A 122 -24.42 -7.63 24.37
CA ILE A 122 -25.76 -7.06 24.12
C ILE A 122 -26.84 -8.15 24.14
N GLN A 123 -26.56 -9.34 23.60
CA GLN A 123 -27.44 -10.51 23.70
C GLN A 123 -27.76 -10.84 25.18
N ALA A 124 -26.74 -10.86 26.03
CA ALA A 124 -26.88 -11.13 27.46
C ALA A 124 -27.72 -10.06 28.18
N ILE A 125 -27.54 -8.78 27.84
CA ILE A 125 -28.35 -7.68 28.36
C ILE A 125 -29.82 -7.89 27.95
N TYR A 126 -30.10 -8.12 26.67
CA TYR A 126 -31.46 -8.31 26.17
C TYR A 126 -32.17 -9.47 26.87
N ALA A 127 -31.47 -10.59 27.06
CA ALA A 127 -32.01 -11.75 27.76
C ALA A 127 -32.34 -11.48 29.24
N GLU A 128 -31.51 -10.70 29.94
CA GLU A 128 -31.73 -10.37 31.36
C GLU A 128 -32.81 -9.30 31.56
N LEU A 129 -32.92 -8.36 30.63
CA LEU A 129 -33.92 -7.29 30.70
C LEU A 129 -35.29 -7.71 30.13
N GLY A 130 -35.39 -8.91 29.54
CA GLY A 130 -36.63 -9.42 28.97
C GLY A 130 -37.03 -8.73 27.67
N PHE A 131 -36.05 -8.23 26.91
CA PHE A 131 -36.25 -7.64 25.59
C PHE A 131 -36.42 -8.71 24.50
N PRO A 132 -36.92 -8.36 23.30
CA PRO A 132 -37.03 -9.30 22.19
C PRO A 132 -35.68 -9.96 21.91
N PRO A 133 -35.60 -11.30 21.89
CA PRO A 133 -34.33 -12.01 21.95
C PRO A 133 -33.38 -11.63 20.82
N ILE A 134 -32.08 -11.58 21.13
CA ILE A 134 -31.00 -11.57 20.12
C ILE A 134 -30.54 -13.03 19.97
N THR A 135 -30.68 -13.57 18.78
CA THR A 135 -30.35 -14.96 18.45
C THR A 135 -28.85 -15.15 18.25
N ASP A 136 -28.39 -16.40 18.32
CA ASP A 136 -26.99 -16.75 18.00
C ASP A 136 -26.66 -16.48 16.52
N GLU A 137 -27.67 -16.54 15.63
CA GLU A 137 -27.54 -16.16 14.23
C GLU A 137 -27.23 -14.67 14.08
N GLU A 138 -27.96 -13.80 14.80
CA GLU A 138 -27.67 -12.36 14.83
C GLU A 138 -26.29 -12.06 15.43
N VAL A 139 -25.87 -12.80 16.46
CA VAL A 139 -24.51 -12.66 17.02
C VAL A 139 -23.44 -13.05 15.99
N ALA A 140 -23.65 -14.14 15.26
CA ALA A 140 -22.74 -14.58 14.21
C ALA A 140 -22.68 -13.57 13.06
N ALA A 141 -23.84 -13.09 12.61
CA ALA A 141 -23.97 -12.05 11.59
C ALA A 141 -23.27 -10.75 12.02
N ALA A 142 -23.55 -10.23 13.22
CA ALA A 142 -22.91 -9.03 13.73
C ALA A 142 -21.38 -9.18 13.89
N THR A 143 -20.89 -10.40 14.10
CA THR A 143 -19.44 -10.64 14.20
C THR A 143 -18.72 -10.33 12.89
N VAL A 144 -19.27 -10.77 11.75
CA VAL A 144 -18.59 -10.72 10.43
C VAL A 144 -19.19 -9.69 9.46
N GLY A 145 -20.42 -9.24 9.71
CA GLY A 145 -21.19 -8.38 8.82
C GLY A 145 -20.53 -7.02 8.62
N HIS A 146 -20.47 -6.61 7.36
CA HIS A 146 -19.95 -5.31 6.97
C HIS A 146 -21.01 -4.22 7.10
N SER A 147 -22.26 -4.56 6.75
CA SER A 147 -23.40 -3.65 6.76
C SER A 147 -24.67 -4.29 7.31
N SER A 148 -25.73 -3.49 7.41
CA SER A 148 -27.09 -3.94 7.76
C SER A 148 -27.65 -5.00 6.81
N ASP A 149 -27.19 -5.07 5.55
CA ASP A 149 -27.61 -6.15 4.62
C ASP A 149 -27.13 -7.54 5.07
N ASP A 150 -26.07 -7.59 5.89
CA ASP A 150 -25.52 -8.83 6.41
C ASP A 150 -26.23 -9.29 7.71
N MET A 151 -27.20 -8.50 8.19
CA MET A 151 -27.92 -8.75 9.45
C MET A 151 -29.30 -9.35 9.20
N PRO A 152 -29.74 -10.35 10.00
CA PRO A 152 -31.12 -10.81 9.97
C PRO A 152 -32.11 -9.70 10.32
N ASP A 153 -33.30 -9.75 9.71
CA ASP A 153 -34.41 -8.87 10.06
C ASP A 153 -34.86 -9.11 11.51
N ARG A 154 -35.11 -8.02 12.24
CA ARG A 154 -35.72 -8.04 13.57
C ARG A 154 -37.17 -7.57 13.54
N ASP A 155 -37.95 -8.01 14.53
CA ASP A 155 -39.29 -7.47 14.75
C ASP A 155 -39.21 -6.05 15.34
N LEU A 156 -39.18 -5.07 14.43
CA LEU A 156 -39.10 -3.65 14.77
C LEU A 156 -40.24 -3.20 15.70
N VAL A 157 -41.43 -3.78 15.58
CA VAL A 157 -42.58 -3.40 16.42
C VAL A 157 -42.35 -3.86 17.85
N ALA A 158 -41.88 -5.09 18.02
CA ALA A 158 -41.53 -5.62 19.34
C ALA A 158 -40.36 -4.85 19.98
N ASP A 159 -39.32 -4.53 19.19
CA ASP A 159 -38.18 -3.75 19.68
C ASP A 159 -38.58 -2.33 20.11
N LEU A 160 -39.43 -1.65 19.34
CA LEU A 160 -39.95 -0.32 19.70
C LEU A 160 -40.81 -0.38 20.96
N ALA A 161 -41.68 -1.38 21.08
CA ALA A 161 -42.50 -1.55 22.29
C ALA A 161 -41.64 -1.80 23.55
N ALA A 162 -40.56 -2.58 23.41
CA ALA A 162 -39.62 -2.83 24.50
C ALA A 162 -38.82 -1.57 24.86
N ALA A 163 -38.40 -0.79 23.87
CA ALA A 163 -37.70 0.48 24.08
C ALA A 163 -38.60 1.50 24.81
N ASP A 164 -39.88 1.63 24.41
CA ASP A 164 -40.84 2.50 25.07
C ASP A 164 -41.08 2.08 26.52
N ALA A 165 -41.22 0.78 26.77
CA ALA A 165 -41.38 0.23 28.13
C ALA A 165 -40.15 0.50 29.00
N PHE A 166 -38.94 0.34 28.44
CA PHE A 166 -37.68 0.64 29.14
C PHE A 166 -37.58 2.12 29.51
N LEU A 167 -37.88 3.03 28.58
CA LEU A 167 -37.84 4.48 28.81
C LEU A 167 -38.86 4.96 29.84
N ALA A 168 -40.01 4.29 29.93
CA ALA A 168 -41.05 4.57 30.92
C ALA A 168 -40.77 3.93 32.30
N GLY A 169 -39.82 3.00 32.37
CA GLY A 169 -39.50 2.23 33.58
C GLY A 169 -38.54 2.93 34.54
N ASP A 170 -38.17 2.23 35.61
CA ASP A 170 -37.17 2.65 36.61
C ASP A 170 -35.78 2.03 36.35
N GLN A 171 -35.63 1.27 35.26
CA GLN A 171 -34.38 0.63 34.88
C GLN A 171 -33.35 1.68 34.47
N THR A 172 -32.10 1.50 34.91
CA THR A 172 -31.01 2.45 34.67
C THR A 172 -29.76 1.73 34.19
N MET A 173 -28.67 2.48 34.00
CA MET A 173 -27.34 1.92 33.79
C MET A 173 -26.97 0.84 34.82
N LEU A 174 -27.41 0.96 36.08
CA LEU A 174 -27.13 -0.04 37.11
C LEU A 174 -27.81 -1.38 36.84
N THR A 175 -29.00 -1.36 36.22
CA THR A 175 -29.70 -2.57 35.77
C THR A 175 -28.90 -3.29 34.68
N VAL A 176 -28.32 -2.53 33.74
CA VAL A 176 -27.45 -3.07 32.67
C VAL A 176 -26.16 -3.65 33.25
N VAL A 177 -25.53 -2.96 34.21
CA VAL A 177 -24.32 -3.46 34.90
C VAL A 177 -24.61 -4.78 35.62
N ALA A 178 -25.73 -4.86 36.34
CA ALA A 178 -26.12 -6.08 37.05
C ALA A 178 -26.41 -7.24 36.08
N ALA A 179 -27.05 -6.96 34.93
CA ALA A 179 -27.29 -7.96 33.89
C ALA A 179 -25.99 -8.53 33.30
N LEU A 180 -25.03 -7.65 32.96
CA LEU A 180 -23.71 -8.05 32.46
C LEU A 180 -22.95 -8.88 33.49
N GLU A 181 -22.91 -8.46 34.75
CA GLU A 181 -22.22 -9.18 35.83
C GLU A 181 -22.83 -10.57 36.06
N LYS A 182 -24.17 -10.67 36.09
CA LYS A 182 -24.88 -11.94 36.25
C LYS A 182 -24.58 -12.93 35.12
N ARG A 183 -24.30 -12.43 33.91
CA ARG A 183 -23.98 -13.23 32.73
C ARG A 183 -22.48 -13.44 32.53
N GLY A 184 -21.64 -13.00 33.47
CA GLY A 184 -20.20 -13.21 33.44
C GLY A 184 -19.40 -12.21 32.61
N PHE A 185 -20.02 -11.14 32.12
CA PHE A 185 -19.35 -10.04 31.40
C PHE A 185 -18.74 -9.02 32.39
N THR A 186 -18.00 -9.50 33.38
CA THR A 186 -17.51 -8.68 34.51
C THR A 186 -16.65 -7.51 34.09
N LYS A 187 -15.81 -7.67 33.06
CA LYS A 187 -14.99 -6.57 32.54
C LYS A 187 -15.88 -5.46 31.96
N THR A 188 -16.84 -5.82 31.10
CA THR A 188 -17.78 -4.87 30.49
C THR A 188 -18.67 -4.21 31.54
N ALA A 189 -19.18 -4.98 32.52
CA ALA A 189 -19.95 -4.47 33.64
C ALA A 189 -19.18 -3.41 34.43
N ARG A 190 -17.91 -3.70 34.78
CA ARG A 190 -17.02 -2.75 35.46
C ARG A 190 -16.76 -1.50 34.64
N ASN A 191 -16.53 -1.63 33.33
CA ASN A 191 -16.31 -0.50 32.44
C ASN A 191 -17.54 0.43 32.37
N VAL A 192 -18.74 -0.13 32.21
CA VAL A 192 -19.99 0.65 32.18
C VAL A 192 -20.24 1.33 33.55
N LEU A 193 -19.98 0.62 34.65
CA LEU A 193 -20.09 1.20 35.99
C LEU A 193 -19.11 2.36 36.20
N GLU A 194 -17.88 2.22 35.72
CA GLU A 194 -16.87 3.28 35.80
C GLU A 194 -17.32 4.52 35.02
N MET A 195 -17.86 4.36 33.80
CA MET A 195 -18.47 5.49 33.06
C MET A 195 -19.59 6.19 33.86
N GLY A 196 -20.34 5.44 34.67
CA GLY A 196 -21.31 6.01 35.62
C GLY A 196 -20.65 6.80 36.74
N ARG A 197 -19.54 6.31 37.30
CA ARG A 197 -18.76 6.99 38.36
C ARG A 197 -18.16 8.31 37.86
N GLN A 198 -17.73 8.37 36.61
CA GLN A 198 -17.20 9.60 36.00
C GLN A 198 -18.21 10.75 36.00
N ARG A 199 -19.52 10.46 35.89
CA ARG A 199 -20.59 11.47 36.00
C ARG A 199 -20.68 12.10 37.39
N ILE A 200 -20.28 11.36 38.43
CA ILE A 200 -20.25 11.84 39.82
C ILE A 200 -18.97 12.63 40.08
N ALA A 201 -17.83 12.15 39.55
CA ALA A 201 -16.55 12.83 39.69
C ALA A 201 -16.55 14.20 39.00
N GLY A 202 -17.11 14.28 37.79
CA GLY A 202 -17.23 15.52 37.03
C GLY A 202 -15.93 15.99 36.37
N ASP A 203 -14.83 15.26 36.52
CA ASP A 203 -13.53 15.61 35.90
C ASP A 203 -13.62 15.68 34.37
N TYR A 204 -14.41 14.80 33.76
CA TYR A 204 -14.65 14.79 32.31
C TYR A 204 -15.51 15.96 31.78
N LEU A 205 -15.96 16.88 32.66
CA LEU A 205 -16.64 18.12 32.25
C LEU A 205 -15.66 19.22 31.84
N GLN A 206 -14.36 19.00 32.01
CA GLN A 206 -13.33 19.92 31.58
C GLN A 206 -13.17 19.92 30.04
N PRO A 207 -12.67 21.02 29.43
CA PRO A 207 -12.50 21.10 27.99
C PRO A 207 -11.61 19.98 27.42
N ALA A 208 -11.98 19.41 26.27
CA ALA A 208 -11.24 18.36 25.56
C ALA A 208 -11.11 17.04 26.34
N ALA A 209 -12.04 16.76 27.26
CA ALA A 209 -11.93 15.60 28.13
C ALA A 209 -12.25 14.27 27.42
N ILE A 210 -11.28 13.36 27.45
CA ILE A 210 -11.42 11.94 27.08
C ILE A 210 -10.89 11.04 28.20
N PHE A 211 -11.00 9.74 28.03
CA PHE A 211 -10.49 8.76 28.98
C PHE A 211 -9.33 7.96 28.38
N ASP A 212 -8.28 7.72 29.18
CA ASP A 212 -7.29 6.69 28.87
C ASP A 212 -7.87 5.26 29.10
N LYS A 213 -7.03 4.23 28.90
CA LYS A 213 -7.43 2.82 29.06
C LYS A 213 -7.81 2.44 30.50
N GLN A 214 -7.50 3.28 31.49
CA GLN A 214 -7.75 3.09 32.91
C GLN A 214 -8.86 4.02 33.43
N PHE A 215 -9.56 4.75 32.55
CA PHE A 215 -10.57 5.76 32.89
C PHE A 215 -9.99 6.99 33.61
N HIS A 216 -8.70 7.27 33.48
CA HIS A 216 -8.17 8.57 33.87
C HIS A 216 -8.58 9.60 32.82
N VAL A 217 -9.06 10.76 33.27
CA VAL A 217 -9.41 11.87 32.40
C VAL A 217 -8.13 12.47 31.82
N LEU A 218 -8.08 12.62 30.51
CA LEU A 218 -7.12 13.45 29.77
C LEU A 218 -7.90 14.64 29.20
N SER A 219 -7.43 15.86 29.41
CA SER A 219 -8.18 17.09 29.07
C SER A 219 -7.21 18.24 28.79
N GLY A 220 -7.73 19.36 28.30
CA GLY A 220 -6.96 20.58 28.11
C GLY A 220 -6.38 21.18 29.42
N ILE A 221 -6.67 20.61 30.59
CA ILE A 221 -6.09 21.03 31.88
C ILE A 221 -4.85 20.22 32.24
N ASN A 222 -4.87 18.89 32.06
CA ASN A 222 -3.80 17.99 32.49
C ASN A 222 -3.00 17.37 31.33
N ASP A 223 -3.45 17.58 30.10
CA ASP A 223 -2.75 17.27 28.85
C ASP A 223 -2.72 18.53 27.97
N VAL A 224 -2.07 19.57 28.48
CA VAL A 224 -2.08 20.92 27.89
C VAL A 224 -1.28 20.93 26.60
N ASN A 225 -1.88 21.43 25.51
CA ASN A 225 -1.13 21.74 24.30
C ASN A 225 -0.17 22.92 24.54
N ASP A 226 1.13 22.65 24.49
CA ASP A 226 2.22 23.59 24.79
C ASP A 226 3.01 24.02 23.53
N TYR A 227 2.39 23.94 22.35
CA TYR A 227 3.04 24.29 21.09
C TYR A 227 3.54 25.75 21.06
N THR A 228 4.84 25.91 20.84
CA THR A 228 5.54 27.20 20.65
C THR A 228 6.43 27.22 19.41
N GLY A 229 6.26 26.25 18.50
CA GLY A 229 7.03 26.11 17.26
C GLY A 229 7.71 24.75 17.11
N PRO A 230 8.51 24.56 16.04
CA PRO A 230 9.20 23.29 15.78
C PRO A 230 10.00 22.80 16.99
N GLY A 231 9.78 21.54 17.38
CA GLY A 231 10.46 20.93 18.53
C GLY A 231 9.63 20.86 19.81
N THR A 232 8.50 21.56 19.86
CA THR A 232 7.58 21.65 21.02
C THR A 232 6.19 21.11 20.66
N GLY A 233 5.26 21.03 21.61
CA GLY A 233 3.92 20.49 21.36
C GLY A 233 3.89 18.97 21.26
N TYR A 234 2.69 18.46 20.96
CA TYR A 234 2.47 17.06 20.63
C TYR A 234 3.33 16.63 19.44
N ARG A 235 3.98 15.47 19.55
CA ARG A 235 4.76 14.86 18.46
C ARG A 235 4.54 13.35 18.38
N LEU A 236 4.26 12.87 17.18
CA LEU A 236 4.13 11.44 16.89
C LEU A 236 5.51 10.76 16.90
N VAL A 237 5.88 10.21 18.05
CA VAL A 237 7.16 9.52 18.30
C VAL A 237 6.95 8.26 19.15
N GLY A 238 8.01 7.46 19.34
CA GLY A 238 8.00 6.32 20.25
C GLY A 238 6.98 5.23 19.86
N ASP A 239 6.33 4.65 20.87
CA ASP A 239 5.43 3.50 20.70
C ASP A 239 4.21 3.83 19.82
N ARG A 240 3.67 5.05 19.94
CA ARG A 240 2.54 5.50 19.12
C ARG A 240 2.94 5.61 17.64
N TRP A 241 4.14 6.10 17.36
CA TRP A 241 4.66 6.10 15.99
C TRP A 241 4.86 4.69 15.45
N ALA A 242 5.43 3.79 16.26
CA ALA A 242 5.58 2.39 15.88
C ALA A 242 4.23 1.69 15.64
N GLU A 243 3.17 2.08 16.35
CA GLU A 243 1.81 1.59 16.11
C GLU A 243 1.26 2.07 14.76
N VAL A 244 1.38 3.36 14.44
CA VAL A 244 0.95 3.93 13.15
C VAL A 244 1.69 3.31 11.96
N GLN A 245 2.97 2.96 12.12
CA GLN A 245 3.76 2.34 11.06
C GLN A 245 3.36 0.88 10.74
N ARG A 246 2.75 0.17 11.70
CA ARG A 246 2.42 -1.28 11.60
C ARG A 246 1.12 -1.53 10.85
N ILE A 247 1.02 -1.04 9.63
CA ILE A 247 -0.11 -1.36 8.75
C ILE A 247 -0.04 -2.84 8.30
N PRO A 248 -1.15 -3.60 8.26
CA PRO A 248 -1.14 -5.04 7.98
C PRO A 248 -0.56 -5.42 6.61
N GLN A 249 -0.66 -4.51 5.63
CA GLN A 249 -0.23 -4.72 4.25
C GLN A 249 1.29 -4.51 4.06
N ALA A 250 2.01 -4.02 5.08
CA ALA A 250 3.44 -3.77 4.99
C ALA A 250 4.23 -5.09 4.83
N LYS A 251 5.05 -5.18 3.77
CA LYS A 251 5.93 -6.33 3.50
C LYS A 251 7.40 -5.96 3.70
N SER A 252 8.21 -6.93 4.08
CA SER A 252 9.66 -6.77 4.10
C SER A 252 10.17 -6.55 2.66
N PRO A 253 11.10 -5.61 2.43
CA PRO A 253 11.69 -5.41 1.10
C PRO A 253 12.34 -6.67 0.53
N ARG A 254 12.88 -7.56 1.38
CA ARG A 254 13.59 -8.78 0.92
C ARG A 254 12.65 -9.70 0.13
N ASP A 255 11.44 -9.84 0.63
CA ASP A 255 10.40 -10.74 0.12
C ASP A 255 9.93 -10.37 -1.30
N PHE A 256 10.23 -9.14 -1.78
CA PHE A 256 9.84 -8.70 -3.13
C PHE A 256 10.66 -9.32 -4.26
N ILE A 257 11.86 -9.84 -3.96
CA ILE A 257 12.77 -10.38 -4.98
C ILE A 257 13.06 -11.87 -4.80
N ASP A 258 12.54 -12.50 -3.74
CA ASP A 258 12.71 -13.93 -3.48
C ASP A 258 12.41 -14.81 -4.71
N PRO A 259 11.36 -14.54 -5.52
CA PRO A 259 11.09 -15.36 -6.70
C PRO A 259 12.15 -15.26 -7.81
N GLN A 260 13.06 -14.28 -7.76
CA GLN A 260 14.13 -14.08 -8.75
C GLN A 260 15.48 -14.60 -8.28
N VAL A 261 15.59 -14.98 -6.99
CA VAL A 261 16.79 -15.59 -6.42
C VAL A 261 16.63 -17.11 -6.55
N GLY A 262 17.58 -17.75 -7.21
CA GLY A 262 17.53 -19.20 -7.43
C GLY A 262 18.91 -19.75 -7.79
N GLU A 263 18.94 -21.06 -8.06
CA GLU A 263 20.16 -21.74 -8.49
C GLU A 263 20.43 -21.47 -9.97
N PRO A 264 21.66 -21.07 -10.36
CA PRO A 264 22.04 -20.87 -11.75
C PRO A 264 21.84 -22.12 -12.61
N THR A 265 21.46 -21.96 -13.88
CA THR A 265 21.46 -23.08 -14.82
C THR A 265 22.89 -23.54 -15.11
N ALA A 266 23.09 -24.86 -15.14
CA ALA A 266 24.35 -25.48 -15.52
C ALA A 266 24.68 -25.36 -17.02
N LYS A 267 23.70 -24.96 -17.84
CA LYS A 267 23.88 -24.79 -19.28
C LYS A 267 24.70 -23.55 -19.64
N LEU A 268 24.81 -22.57 -18.73
CA LEU A 268 25.56 -21.34 -18.94
C LEU A 268 26.85 -21.36 -18.13
N ILE A 269 27.98 -21.42 -18.83
CA ILE A 269 29.30 -21.60 -18.23
C ILE A 269 30.19 -20.41 -18.58
N ASP A 270 30.82 -19.81 -17.58
CA ASP A 270 31.80 -18.75 -17.79
C ASP A 270 33.05 -19.30 -18.50
N GLY A 271 33.46 -18.63 -19.57
CA GLY A 271 34.63 -18.93 -20.38
C GLY A 271 35.78 -17.96 -20.13
N ALA A 272 36.62 -17.77 -21.15
CA ALA A 272 37.75 -16.85 -21.08
C ALA A 272 37.31 -15.37 -21.23
N ALA A 273 38.25 -14.44 -21.00
CA ALA A 273 38.03 -13.02 -21.27
C ALA A 273 37.56 -12.81 -22.73
N ALA A 274 36.47 -12.04 -22.89
CA ALA A 274 35.85 -11.78 -24.17
C ALA A 274 36.78 -10.96 -25.07
N LYS A 275 36.94 -11.40 -26.31
CA LYS A 275 37.73 -10.70 -27.33
C LYS A 275 36.82 -9.97 -28.32
N GLU A 276 37.39 -8.98 -29.01
CA GLU A 276 36.70 -8.35 -30.13
C GLU A 276 36.50 -9.37 -31.27
N GLY A 277 35.27 -9.45 -31.78
CA GLY A 277 34.89 -10.32 -32.87
C GLY A 277 35.32 -9.78 -34.23
N THR A 278 35.66 -10.67 -35.15
CA THR A 278 36.05 -10.31 -36.53
C THR A 278 35.01 -10.71 -37.58
N ARG A 279 33.92 -11.36 -37.15
CA ARG A 279 32.83 -11.85 -38.01
C ARG A 279 31.62 -10.94 -37.92
N ASN A 280 30.72 -11.03 -38.89
CA ASN A 280 29.41 -10.41 -38.78
C ASN A 280 28.57 -11.20 -37.76
N GLU A 281 28.65 -10.81 -36.50
CA GLU A 281 28.02 -11.47 -35.34
C GLU A 281 27.21 -10.47 -34.51
N ILE A 282 26.35 -10.97 -33.63
CA ILE A 282 25.71 -10.19 -32.57
C ILE A 282 26.33 -10.57 -31.23
N ILE A 283 26.65 -9.59 -30.38
CA ILE A 283 26.98 -9.88 -28.98
C ILE A 283 25.76 -9.62 -28.11
N VAL A 284 25.38 -10.63 -27.31
CA VAL A 284 24.40 -10.49 -26.24
C VAL A 284 25.17 -10.36 -24.94
N ALA A 285 25.29 -9.13 -24.44
CA ALA A 285 25.93 -8.87 -23.15
C ALA A 285 24.90 -8.89 -22.02
N VAL A 286 25.21 -9.64 -20.97
CA VAL A 286 24.39 -9.76 -19.77
C VAL A 286 25.06 -9.10 -18.57
N GLY A 287 24.24 -8.61 -17.62
CA GLY A 287 24.72 -8.01 -16.38
C GLY A 287 25.42 -9.00 -15.43
N PRO A 288 26.11 -8.48 -14.39
CA PRO A 288 26.99 -9.27 -13.53
C PRO A 288 26.26 -10.37 -12.73
N ALA A 289 25.02 -10.11 -12.30
CA ALA A 289 24.22 -11.08 -11.55
C ALA A 289 23.40 -12.05 -12.42
N PHE A 290 23.48 -11.93 -13.75
CA PHE A 290 22.65 -12.70 -14.67
C PHE A 290 23.04 -14.18 -14.63
N ASN A 291 22.06 -15.02 -14.30
CA ASN A 291 22.26 -16.47 -14.10
C ASN A 291 23.34 -16.74 -13.05
N LYS A 292 23.26 -16.01 -11.94
CA LYS A 292 24.12 -16.17 -10.77
C LYS A 292 23.30 -15.86 -9.53
N GLU A 293 23.38 -14.65 -8.99
CA GLU A 293 22.55 -14.22 -7.86
C GLU A 293 21.09 -14.00 -8.26
N LEU A 294 20.82 -13.77 -9.54
CA LEU A 294 19.48 -13.65 -10.13
C LEU A 294 19.33 -14.62 -11.30
N THR A 295 18.23 -15.36 -11.34
CA THR A 295 17.98 -16.41 -12.34
C THR A 295 16.72 -16.18 -13.17
N ARG A 296 15.87 -15.21 -12.76
CA ARG A 296 14.65 -14.83 -13.47
C ARG A 296 14.54 -13.33 -13.65
N THR A 297 13.89 -12.94 -14.75
CA THR A 297 13.51 -11.56 -15.00
C THR A 297 12.43 -11.08 -14.01
N ILE A 298 12.16 -9.77 -14.00
CA ILE A 298 11.08 -9.22 -13.15
C ILE A 298 9.69 -9.75 -13.55
N GLY A 299 9.51 -10.12 -14.82
CA GLY A 299 8.32 -10.76 -15.38
C GLY A 299 8.31 -12.28 -15.20
N GLU A 300 9.21 -12.82 -14.36
CA GLU A 300 9.28 -14.23 -13.96
C GLU A 300 9.63 -15.21 -15.09
N LEU A 301 10.18 -14.71 -16.20
CA LEU A 301 10.81 -15.55 -17.22
C LEU A 301 12.20 -16.01 -16.75
N GLU A 302 12.52 -17.29 -16.96
CA GLU A 302 13.86 -17.82 -16.70
C GLU A 302 14.87 -17.13 -17.62
N HIS A 303 16.06 -16.85 -17.08
CA HIS A 303 17.15 -16.25 -17.85
C HIS A 303 17.59 -17.11 -19.03
N GLU A 304 17.50 -18.44 -18.88
CA GLU A 304 17.77 -19.42 -19.92
C GLU A 304 16.84 -19.22 -21.13
N ASP A 305 15.53 -19.25 -20.88
CA ASP A 305 14.50 -19.07 -21.92
C ASP A 305 14.64 -17.72 -22.64
N VAL A 306 14.99 -16.66 -21.89
CA VAL A 306 15.21 -15.33 -22.44
C VAL A 306 16.41 -15.32 -23.39
N LEU A 307 17.52 -15.95 -23.02
CA LEU A 307 18.68 -16.05 -23.90
C LEU A 307 18.37 -16.90 -25.13
N GLU A 308 17.75 -18.06 -24.95
CA GLU A 308 17.30 -18.92 -26.05
C GLU A 308 16.43 -18.16 -27.05
N ALA A 309 15.46 -17.38 -26.58
CA ALA A 309 14.61 -16.57 -27.44
C ALA A 309 15.41 -15.55 -28.26
N ILE A 310 16.30 -14.78 -27.62
CA ILE A 310 17.16 -13.80 -28.31
C ILE A 310 18.03 -14.50 -29.37
N LEU A 311 18.69 -15.60 -29.02
CA LEU A 311 19.57 -16.33 -29.91
C LEU A 311 18.81 -16.95 -31.09
N THR A 312 17.60 -17.49 -30.84
CA THR A 312 16.69 -17.99 -31.88
C THR A 312 16.36 -16.89 -32.88
N GLY A 313 16.06 -15.68 -32.40
CA GLY A 313 15.80 -14.52 -33.25
C GLY A 313 16.98 -14.15 -34.15
N VAL A 314 18.20 -14.19 -33.60
CA VAL A 314 19.44 -13.95 -34.37
C VAL A 314 19.65 -15.05 -35.41
N ALA A 315 19.48 -16.32 -35.02
CA ALA A 315 19.66 -17.49 -35.88
C ALA A 315 18.68 -17.52 -37.06
N LYS A 316 17.40 -17.19 -36.83
CA LYS A 316 16.36 -17.05 -37.88
C LYS A 316 16.73 -16.03 -38.96
N GLU A 317 17.56 -15.05 -38.62
CA GLU A 317 18.06 -14.03 -39.55
C GLU A 317 19.41 -14.41 -40.21
N GLY A 318 19.92 -15.62 -39.95
CA GLY A 318 21.12 -16.18 -40.56
C GLY A 318 22.44 -15.66 -40.00
N LEU A 319 22.44 -15.08 -38.79
CA LEU A 319 23.64 -14.63 -38.09
C LEU A 319 23.94 -15.51 -36.89
N ILE A 320 25.17 -15.41 -36.39
CA ILE A 320 25.60 -16.02 -35.13
C ILE A 320 25.57 -15.00 -34.01
N ALA A 321 25.34 -15.47 -32.79
CA ALA A 321 25.43 -14.66 -31.58
C ALA A 321 26.43 -15.25 -30.59
N ARG A 322 27.06 -14.36 -29.81
CA ARG A 322 28.00 -14.70 -28.74
C ARG A 322 27.56 -14.04 -27.45
N ILE A 323 27.61 -14.77 -26.35
CA ILE A 323 27.18 -14.26 -25.05
C ILE A 323 28.39 -13.75 -24.29
N VAL A 324 28.27 -12.57 -23.69
CA VAL A 324 29.31 -11.96 -22.86
C VAL A 324 28.73 -11.54 -21.52
N LYS A 325 29.35 -11.94 -20.41
CA LYS A 325 29.03 -11.41 -19.09
C LYS A 325 29.87 -10.16 -18.83
N VAL A 326 29.20 -9.07 -18.47
CA VAL A 326 29.84 -7.80 -18.09
C VAL A 326 29.86 -7.70 -16.58
N HIS A 327 31.07 -7.58 -16.01
CA HIS A 327 31.24 -7.60 -14.55
C HIS A 327 31.35 -6.21 -13.92
N HIS A 328 31.89 -5.23 -14.63
CA HIS A 328 32.26 -3.92 -14.08
C HIS A 328 31.16 -2.85 -14.16
N THR A 329 29.95 -3.20 -14.59
CA THR A 329 28.79 -2.29 -14.60
C THR A 329 27.49 -3.07 -14.57
N SER A 330 26.48 -2.52 -13.90
CA SER A 330 25.10 -3.02 -13.92
C SER A 330 24.19 -2.15 -14.82
N ASP A 331 24.67 -1.05 -15.39
CA ASP A 331 23.87 -0.15 -16.23
C ASP A 331 23.61 -0.76 -17.62
N CYS A 332 22.32 -0.89 -18.00
CA CYS A 332 21.90 -1.54 -19.25
C CYS A 332 22.51 -0.89 -20.50
N ALA A 333 22.63 0.45 -20.52
CA ALA A 333 23.16 1.17 -21.66
C ALA A 333 24.67 0.95 -21.80
N ALA A 334 25.42 0.95 -20.69
CA ALA A 334 26.83 0.60 -20.66
C ALA A 334 27.08 -0.86 -21.08
N ILE A 335 26.25 -1.80 -20.61
CA ILE A 335 26.31 -3.21 -21.02
C ILE A 335 26.11 -3.32 -22.55
N GLY A 336 25.13 -2.61 -23.11
CA GLY A 336 24.90 -2.56 -24.56
C GLY A 336 26.05 -1.91 -25.35
N GLU A 337 26.65 -0.83 -24.84
CA GLU A 337 27.83 -0.17 -25.43
C GLU A 337 29.04 -1.12 -25.47
N ILE A 338 29.27 -1.89 -24.41
CA ILE A 338 30.34 -2.90 -24.34
C ILE A 338 30.08 -4.02 -25.35
N ALA A 339 28.83 -4.51 -25.44
CA ALA A 339 28.43 -5.51 -26.42
C ALA A 339 28.74 -5.05 -27.86
N SER A 340 28.31 -3.85 -28.21
CA SER A 340 28.48 -3.31 -29.57
C SER A 340 29.95 -3.02 -29.91
N SER A 341 30.75 -2.68 -28.90
CA SER A 341 32.20 -2.46 -29.04
C SER A 341 32.98 -3.76 -29.23
N LEU A 342 32.56 -4.87 -28.61
CA LEU A 342 33.17 -6.18 -28.80
C LEU A 342 32.68 -6.89 -30.07
N SER A 343 31.49 -6.53 -30.58
CA SER A 343 30.84 -7.20 -31.70
C SER A 343 31.49 -6.86 -33.03
N GLY A 344 31.80 -7.87 -33.85
CA GLY A 344 32.40 -7.66 -35.17
C GLY A 344 31.47 -6.99 -36.20
N SER A 345 30.14 -7.03 -35.99
CA SER A 345 29.18 -6.23 -36.77
C SER A 345 29.03 -4.79 -36.25
N GLY A 346 29.52 -4.52 -35.03
CA GLY A 346 29.26 -3.29 -34.30
C GLY A 346 27.86 -3.22 -33.69
N ILE A 347 27.05 -4.29 -33.71
CA ILE A 347 25.74 -4.36 -33.06
C ILE A 347 25.81 -5.25 -31.83
N GLY A 348 25.28 -4.76 -30.72
CA GLY A 348 25.22 -5.49 -29.46
C GLY A 348 23.86 -5.35 -28.78
N ILE A 349 23.48 -6.36 -28.00
CA ILE A 349 22.30 -6.36 -27.14
C ILE A 349 22.79 -6.28 -25.70
N GLY A 350 22.34 -5.30 -24.94
CA GLY A 350 22.56 -5.26 -23.50
C GLY A 350 21.33 -5.76 -22.76
N LEU A 351 21.52 -6.66 -21.79
CA LEU A 351 20.44 -7.29 -21.02
C LEU A 351 20.77 -7.29 -19.52
N GLN A 352 19.93 -6.63 -18.72
CA GLN A 352 19.98 -6.74 -17.26
C GLN A 352 19.28 -8.01 -16.78
N SER A 353 19.66 -8.51 -15.61
CA SER A 353 19.02 -9.66 -14.93
C SER A 353 17.52 -9.46 -14.77
N ARG A 354 17.08 -8.25 -14.42
CA ARG A 354 15.63 -7.94 -14.32
C ARG A 354 14.90 -7.93 -15.68
N GLY A 355 15.58 -8.17 -16.79
CA GLY A 355 15.04 -8.25 -18.15
C GLY A 355 15.03 -6.94 -18.94
N THR A 356 15.58 -5.84 -18.42
CA THR A 356 15.62 -4.59 -19.21
C THR A 356 16.66 -4.73 -20.31
N THR A 357 16.27 -4.39 -21.55
CA THR A 357 17.06 -4.70 -22.74
C THR A 357 17.28 -3.47 -23.61
N VAL A 358 18.41 -3.42 -24.31
CA VAL A 358 18.72 -2.38 -25.30
C VAL A 358 19.45 -3.00 -26.50
N ILE A 359 19.13 -2.53 -27.72
CA ILE A 359 19.95 -2.79 -28.91
C ILE A 359 20.84 -1.57 -29.14
N HIS A 360 22.15 -1.77 -29.10
CA HIS A 360 23.17 -0.72 -29.21
C HIS A 360 24.00 -0.89 -30.48
N LYS A 361 24.62 0.21 -30.93
CA LYS A 361 25.49 0.26 -32.09
C LYS A 361 26.77 1.02 -31.78
N ARG A 362 27.90 0.43 -32.17
CA ARG A 362 29.24 1.00 -32.03
C ARG A 362 29.29 2.42 -32.61
N GLY A 363 29.86 3.34 -31.84
CA GLY A 363 29.98 4.75 -32.22
C GLY A 363 28.77 5.62 -31.86
N LEU A 364 27.66 5.04 -31.39
CA LEU A 364 26.63 5.82 -30.71
C LEU A 364 27.11 6.22 -29.31
N ALA A 365 26.68 7.39 -28.83
CA ALA A 365 26.87 7.76 -27.43
C ALA A 365 26.21 6.71 -26.51
N ARG A 366 26.79 6.46 -25.33
CA ARG A 366 26.32 5.45 -24.37
C ARG A 366 24.80 5.39 -24.19
N LEU A 367 24.18 6.54 -23.91
CA LEU A 367 22.74 6.64 -23.64
C LEU A 367 21.87 6.71 -24.90
N ASN A 368 22.47 6.72 -26.09
CA ASN A 368 21.75 6.52 -27.35
C ASN A 368 21.70 5.02 -27.67
N ASN A 369 20.69 4.61 -28.42
CA ASN A 369 20.47 3.23 -28.80
C ASN A 369 19.72 3.16 -30.14
N LEU A 370 19.66 1.97 -30.72
CA LEU A 370 18.80 1.68 -31.87
C LEU A 370 17.36 1.42 -31.41
N GLU A 371 17.22 0.58 -30.38
CA GLU A 371 15.94 0.28 -29.74
C GLU A 371 16.14 0.10 -28.23
N LEU A 372 15.17 0.53 -27.44
CA LEU A 372 15.16 0.42 -25.97
C LEU A 372 13.88 -0.29 -25.51
N PHE A 373 14.03 -1.20 -24.56
CA PHE A 373 12.96 -1.98 -23.96
C PHE A 373 12.86 -1.66 -22.46
N PRO A 374 12.29 -0.49 -22.09
CA PRO A 374 12.43 0.07 -20.74
C PRO A 374 11.45 -0.54 -19.72
N GLN A 375 10.45 -1.30 -20.17
CA GLN A 375 9.42 -1.91 -19.33
C GLN A 375 9.56 -3.43 -19.34
N SER A 376 10.62 -3.94 -18.70
CA SER A 376 10.88 -5.38 -18.62
C SER A 376 9.76 -6.24 -18.04
N PRO A 377 8.85 -5.75 -17.16
CA PRO A 377 7.68 -6.54 -16.74
C PRO A 377 6.69 -6.89 -17.87
N SER A 378 6.78 -6.21 -19.02
CA SER A 378 5.88 -6.42 -20.16
C SER A 378 6.53 -7.18 -21.32
N LEU A 379 7.81 -7.57 -21.19
CA LEU A 379 8.52 -8.31 -22.22
C LEU A 379 8.19 -9.79 -22.11
N THR A 380 7.88 -10.40 -23.25
CA THR A 380 7.61 -11.84 -23.40
C THR A 380 8.75 -12.51 -24.17
N LEU A 381 8.79 -13.84 -24.21
CA LEU A 381 9.76 -14.58 -25.02
C LEU A 381 9.68 -14.20 -26.50
N GLU A 382 8.48 -13.99 -27.05
CA GLU A 382 8.31 -13.52 -28.44
C GLU A 382 8.89 -12.11 -28.63
N THR A 383 8.84 -11.27 -27.59
CA THR A 383 9.47 -9.94 -27.63
C THR A 383 10.99 -10.08 -27.68
N TYR A 384 11.57 -10.94 -26.83
CA TYR A 384 13.01 -11.22 -26.83
C TYR A 384 13.50 -11.84 -28.14
N GLU A 385 12.73 -12.74 -28.74
CA GLU A 385 13.03 -13.27 -30.08
C GLU A 385 13.03 -12.16 -31.15
N ALA A 386 12.03 -11.28 -31.13
CA ALA A 386 11.98 -10.16 -32.05
C ALA A 386 13.16 -9.18 -31.86
N ILE A 387 13.63 -8.99 -30.62
CA ILE A 387 14.84 -8.20 -30.30
C ILE A 387 16.07 -8.81 -30.99
N GLY A 388 16.26 -10.13 -30.87
CA GLY A 388 17.34 -10.85 -31.54
C GLY A 388 17.30 -10.69 -33.06
N ALA A 389 16.11 -10.88 -33.65
CA ALA A 389 15.92 -10.74 -35.10
C ALA A 389 16.22 -9.31 -35.59
N ASN A 390 15.77 -8.29 -34.86
CA ASN A 390 16.06 -6.90 -35.23
C ASN A 390 17.53 -6.54 -35.09
N ALA A 391 18.22 -6.99 -34.04
CA ALA A 391 19.66 -6.82 -33.91
C ALA A 391 20.40 -7.41 -35.12
N ALA A 392 20.01 -8.60 -35.57
CA ALA A 392 20.58 -9.23 -36.77
C ALA A 392 20.27 -8.45 -38.07
N ARG A 393 19.05 -7.92 -38.22
CA ARG A 393 18.70 -7.05 -39.36
C ARG A 393 19.52 -5.77 -39.39
N TYR A 394 19.77 -5.15 -38.22
CA TYR A 394 20.63 -3.98 -38.12
C TYR A 394 22.08 -4.30 -38.52
N ALA A 395 22.61 -5.45 -38.10
CA ALA A 395 23.95 -5.90 -38.50
C ALA A 395 24.06 -6.15 -40.02
N LYS A 396 22.98 -6.62 -40.66
CA LYS A 396 22.90 -6.79 -42.12
C LYS A 396 22.65 -5.49 -42.90
N GLY A 397 22.30 -4.39 -42.22
CA GLY A 397 21.87 -3.14 -42.86
C GLY A 397 20.51 -3.25 -43.56
N THR A 398 19.70 -4.26 -43.23
CA THR A 398 18.36 -4.45 -43.79
C THR A 398 17.31 -3.67 -42.99
N PRO A 399 16.21 -3.19 -43.61
CA PRO A 399 15.15 -2.51 -42.88
C PRO A 399 14.57 -3.38 -41.76
N ALA A 400 14.54 -2.84 -40.54
CA ALA A 400 13.90 -3.46 -39.38
C ALA A 400 12.69 -2.62 -38.95
N LYS A 401 11.57 -3.28 -38.70
CA LYS A 401 10.42 -2.65 -38.03
C LYS A 401 10.69 -2.69 -36.53
N PRO A 402 10.75 -1.55 -35.81
CA PRO A 402 10.96 -1.55 -34.38
C PRO A 402 9.98 -2.47 -33.64
N VAL A 403 10.48 -3.18 -32.63
CA VAL A 403 9.70 -4.16 -31.87
C VAL A 403 8.65 -3.42 -31.04
N GLY A 404 7.39 -3.86 -31.14
CA GLY A 404 6.30 -3.28 -30.35
C GLY A 404 6.41 -3.71 -28.89
N VAL A 405 6.25 -2.76 -27.96
CA VAL A 405 6.26 -3.03 -26.51
C VAL A 405 4.92 -2.61 -25.92
N LYS A 406 4.35 -3.44 -25.04
CA LYS A 406 3.15 -3.08 -24.27
C LYS A 406 3.52 -2.01 -23.25
N ILE A 407 2.76 -0.91 -23.23
CA ILE A 407 2.93 0.16 -22.25
C ILE A 407 1.96 -0.07 -21.10
N ASP A 408 2.49 -0.28 -19.89
CA ASP A 408 1.72 -0.26 -18.64
C ASP A 408 2.11 0.96 -17.80
N ASN A 409 1.23 1.96 -17.75
CA ASN A 409 1.43 3.19 -16.97
C ASN A 409 1.41 2.96 -15.45
N TRP A 410 0.94 1.80 -14.99
CA TRP A 410 0.93 1.42 -13.59
C TRP A 410 2.14 0.59 -13.18
N ALA A 411 2.96 0.11 -14.13
CA ALA A 411 4.08 -0.77 -13.84
C ALA A 411 5.06 -0.15 -12.85
N ARG A 412 5.35 1.15 -12.99
CA ARG A 412 6.23 1.86 -12.05
C ARG A 412 5.62 1.88 -10.65
N LEU A 413 4.35 2.24 -10.51
CA LEU A 413 3.68 2.30 -9.20
C LEU A 413 3.72 0.93 -8.51
N LYS A 414 3.45 -0.15 -9.26
CA LYS A 414 3.38 -1.51 -8.73
C LYS A 414 4.75 -2.12 -8.42
N LEU A 415 5.77 -1.83 -9.24
CA LEU A 415 7.00 -2.62 -9.29
C LEU A 415 8.28 -1.81 -9.04
N ILE A 416 8.22 -0.51 -8.74
CA ILE A 416 9.44 0.28 -8.57
C ILE A 416 10.33 -0.23 -7.44
N VAL A 417 9.73 -0.69 -6.32
CA VAL A 417 10.48 -1.27 -5.19
C VAL A 417 11.19 -2.54 -5.64
N LYS A 418 10.46 -3.49 -6.25
CA LYS A 418 11.03 -4.74 -6.82
C LYS A 418 12.15 -4.42 -7.82
N THR A 419 11.92 -3.46 -8.72
CA THR A 419 12.86 -3.02 -9.75
C THR A 419 14.16 -2.44 -9.16
N ALA A 420 14.04 -1.63 -8.11
CA ALA A 420 15.18 -1.03 -7.41
C ALA A 420 15.99 -2.10 -6.65
N LEU A 421 15.31 -3.04 -5.99
CA LEU A 421 15.95 -4.13 -5.25
C LEU A 421 16.68 -5.11 -6.18
N LEU A 422 16.07 -5.50 -7.30
CA LEU A 422 16.73 -6.35 -8.29
C LEU A 422 17.97 -5.67 -8.88
N HIS A 423 17.87 -4.39 -9.22
CA HIS A 423 19.02 -3.67 -9.77
C HIS A 423 20.12 -3.43 -8.72
N ARG A 424 19.74 -3.16 -7.46
CA ARG A 424 20.69 -3.12 -6.34
C ARG A 424 21.42 -4.46 -6.20
N ARG A 425 20.70 -5.58 -6.22
CA ARG A 425 21.29 -6.92 -6.13
C ARG A 425 22.27 -7.20 -7.27
N GLU A 426 21.92 -6.76 -8.48
CA GLU A 426 22.83 -6.83 -9.64
C GLU A 426 24.06 -5.94 -9.47
N THR A 427 23.89 -4.74 -8.90
CA THR A 427 24.98 -3.79 -8.65
C THR A 427 25.94 -4.29 -7.56
N GLU A 428 25.42 -5.00 -6.56
CA GLU A 428 26.23 -5.66 -5.52
C GLU A 428 27.12 -6.78 -6.08
N ALA A 429 26.84 -7.28 -7.29
CA ALA A 429 27.66 -8.29 -7.98
C ALA A 429 28.77 -7.70 -8.87
N ILE A 430 28.92 -6.37 -8.93
CA ILE A 430 29.95 -5.72 -9.74
C ILE A 430 31.36 -6.07 -9.24
N THR A 431 32.25 -6.40 -10.17
CA THR A 431 33.69 -6.61 -9.92
C THR A 431 34.53 -5.89 -10.98
N ASP A 432 35.83 -5.70 -10.72
CA ASP A 432 36.76 -5.07 -11.68
C ASP A 432 37.21 -6.03 -12.79
N GLU A 433 36.58 -7.20 -12.94
CA GLU A 433 36.95 -8.19 -13.94
C GLU A 433 36.59 -7.72 -15.36
N PRO A 434 37.45 -8.02 -16.36
CA PRO A 434 37.11 -7.75 -17.75
C PRO A 434 35.92 -8.63 -18.18
N PRO A 435 35.11 -8.21 -19.17
CA PRO A 435 34.01 -9.02 -19.65
C PRO A 435 34.45 -10.43 -20.05
N THR A 436 33.68 -11.45 -19.71
CA THR A 436 33.97 -12.87 -20.01
C THR A 436 33.00 -13.39 -21.05
N GLU A 437 33.47 -14.24 -21.94
CA GLU A 437 32.60 -14.98 -22.86
C GLU A 437 31.86 -16.07 -22.09
N MET A 438 30.60 -16.33 -22.41
CA MET A 438 29.83 -17.42 -21.83
C MET A 438 29.52 -18.48 -22.89
N PHE A 439 29.67 -19.75 -22.52
CA PHE A 439 29.18 -20.87 -23.30
C PHE A 439 27.76 -21.21 -22.87
N PHE A 440 26.87 -21.38 -23.83
CA PHE A 440 25.49 -21.82 -23.59
C PHE A 440 25.24 -23.14 -24.31
N ASP A 441 24.92 -24.19 -23.55
CA ASP A 441 24.58 -25.52 -24.06
C ASP A 441 23.17 -25.51 -24.68
N TRP A 442 23.10 -24.95 -25.89
CA TRP A 442 21.88 -24.77 -26.67
C TRP A 442 22.19 -24.85 -28.17
N GLU A 443 21.32 -25.50 -28.94
CA GLU A 443 21.39 -25.54 -30.41
C GLU A 443 20.08 -25.02 -31.01
N PRO A 444 20.14 -24.17 -32.07
CA PRO A 444 18.96 -23.66 -32.74
C PRO A 444 18.19 -24.77 -33.47
N GLU A 445 16.87 -24.85 -33.29
CA GLU A 445 15.97 -25.71 -34.08
C GLU A 445 15.58 -25.08 -35.46
N VAL A 446 16.49 -24.33 -36.09
CA VAL A 446 16.16 -23.42 -37.20
C VAL A 446 16.97 -23.68 -38.47
#